data_AF-A0A530ZMP9-F1
#
_entry.id   AF-A0A530ZMP9-F1
#
_cell.length_a   1.000
_cell.length_b   1.000
_cell.length_c   1.000
_cell.angle_alpha   90.00
_cell.angle_beta   90.00
_cell.angle_gamma   90.00
#
_symmetry.space_group_name_H-M   'P 1'
#
loop_
_entity.id
_entity.type
_entity.pdbx_description
1 polymer ?
#
loop_
_entity_poly.entity_id
_entity_poly.type
_entity_poly.pdbx_seq_one_letter_code
_entity_poly.pdbx_strand_id
1 'polypeptide(L)'
;MTPSPHAEALGRARTAADFAAVIALLDSDLKTAAARKLELEKAKGRAMFGRGDLAAARIALSEANAVVALLEKTREAANERRAAAQSEDCVDIAALADEIRANAASLDERWRMAHWLVEQLRQQLFDADALRGA
;
A
#
# COMPACT_ATOMS: atom_id res chain seq x y z
N MET A 1 -13.55 -5.35 23.08
CA MET A 1 -14.03 -4.85 21.78
C MET A 1 -13.58 -5.84 20.73
N THR A 2 -14.51 -6.61 20.16
CA THR A 2 -14.19 -7.42 18.98
C THR A 2 -13.89 -6.46 17.83
N PRO A 3 -12.78 -6.65 17.09
CA PRO A 3 -12.50 -5.82 15.94
C PRO A 3 -13.65 -5.96 14.94
N SER A 4 -14.06 -4.84 14.33
CA SER A 4 -15.05 -4.84 13.26
C SER A 4 -14.57 -5.78 12.13
N PRO A 5 -15.45 -6.57 11.48
CA PRO A 5 -15.06 -7.48 10.39
C PRO A 5 -14.21 -6.80 9.30
N HIS A 6 -14.46 -5.52 9.05
CA HIS A 6 -13.67 -4.71 8.11
C HIS A 6 -12.25 -4.41 8.61
N ALA A 7 -12.07 -4.23 9.92
CA ALA A 7 -10.74 -4.03 10.50
C ALA A 7 -9.88 -5.29 10.38
N GLU A 8 -10.48 -6.48 10.53
CA GLU A 8 -9.79 -7.74 10.29
C GLU A 8 -9.48 -7.96 8.80
N ALA A 9 -10.42 -7.66 7.90
CA ALA A 9 -10.21 -7.72 6.46
C ALA A 9 -9.08 -6.77 6.02
N LEU A 10 -9.05 -5.55 6.55
CA LEU A 10 -7.95 -4.60 6.34
C LEU A 10 -6.61 -5.10 6.90
N GLY A 11 -6.61 -5.77 8.06
CA GLY A 11 -5.40 -6.34 8.65
C GLY A 11 -4.80 -7.49 7.84
N ARG A 12 -5.65 -8.21 7.08
CA ARG A 12 -5.25 -9.32 6.20
C ARG A 12 -4.86 -8.90 4.79
N ALA A 13 -5.33 -7.75 4.30
CA ALA A 13 -4.97 -7.25 2.98
C ALA A 13 -3.46 -7.00 2.86
N ARG A 14 -2.88 -7.39 1.72
CA ARG A 14 -1.45 -7.23 1.44
C ARG A 14 -1.17 -6.53 0.12
N THR A 15 -2.08 -6.66 -0.86
CA THR A 15 -1.92 -6.07 -2.19
C THR A 15 -2.89 -4.91 -2.42
N ALA A 16 -2.58 -4.05 -3.40
CA ALA A 16 -3.50 -2.99 -3.82
C ALA A 16 -4.88 -3.53 -4.27
N ALA A 17 -4.93 -4.74 -4.83
CA ALA A 17 -6.16 -5.43 -5.21
C ALA A 17 -6.98 -5.87 -3.98
N ASP A 18 -6.33 -6.40 -2.95
CA ASP A 18 -6.99 -6.76 -1.69
C ASP A 18 -7.61 -5.53 -1.04
N PHE A 19 -6.88 -4.41 -0.98
CA PHE A 19 -7.41 -3.16 -0.45
C PHE A 19 -8.59 -2.64 -1.28
N ALA A 20 -8.54 -2.76 -2.62
CA ALA A 20 -9.65 -2.38 -3.49
C ALA A 20 -10.93 -3.20 -3.23
N ALA A 21 -10.80 -4.51 -2.98
CA ALA A 21 -11.93 -5.37 -2.63
C ALA A 21 -12.56 -4.97 -1.28
N VAL A 22 -11.73 -4.63 -0.29
CA VAL A 22 -12.22 -4.16 1.02
C VAL A 22 -12.93 -2.79 0.90
N ILE A 23 -12.40 -1.88 0.08
CA ILE A 23 -13.04 -0.59 -0.22
C ILE A 23 -14.42 -0.78 -0.87
N ALA A 24 -14.54 -1.70 -1.84
CA ALA A 24 -15.81 -1.98 -2.51
C ALA A 24 -16.89 -2.50 -1.53
N LEU A 25 -16.49 -3.33 -0.55
CA LEU A 25 -17.38 -3.80 0.51
C LEU A 25 -17.82 -2.63 1.42
N LEU A 26 -16.87 -1.78 1.83
CA LEU A 26 -17.16 -0.58 2.64
C LEU A 26 -18.10 0.39 1.91
N ASP A 27 -17.96 0.56 0.59
CA ASP A 27 -18.85 1.38 -0.23
C ASP A 27 -20.29 0.83 -0.26
N SER A 28 -20.45 -0.50 -0.29
CA SER A 28 -21.76 -1.15 -0.21
C SER A 28 -22.41 -0.95 1.17
N ASP A 29 -21.64 -1.09 2.23
CA ASP A 29 -22.14 -0.90 3.60
C ASP A 29 -22.47 0.56 3.89
N LEU A 30 -21.71 1.51 3.34
CA LEU A 30 -22.01 2.94 3.39
C LEU A 30 -23.34 3.26 2.70
N LYS A 31 -23.61 2.69 1.52
CA LYS A 31 -24.90 2.86 0.83
C LYS A 31 -26.05 2.33 1.67
N THR A 32 -25.87 1.16 2.28
CA THR A 32 -26.88 0.54 3.16
C THR A 32 -27.12 1.38 4.42
N ALA A 33 -26.06 1.87 5.06
CA ALA A 33 -26.13 2.73 6.23
C ALA A 33 -26.79 4.08 5.92
N ALA A 34 -26.50 4.66 4.74
CA ALA A 34 -27.14 5.89 4.27
C ALA A 34 -28.65 5.70 4.04
N ALA A 35 -29.06 4.59 3.43
CA ALA A 35 -30.47 4.26 3.26
C ALA A 35 -31.19 4.08 4.61
N ARG A 36 -30.55 3.39 5.56
CA ARG A 36 -31.08 3.22 6.93
C ARG A 36 -31.21 4.57 7.66
N LYS A 37 -30.21 5.45 7.53
CA LYS A 37 -30.25 6.81 8.09
C LYS A 37 -31.43 7.61 7.53
N LEU A 38 -31.67 7.54 6.22
CA LEU A 38 -32.80 8.21 5.58
C LEU A 38 -34.15 7.72 6.14
N GLU A 39 -34.30 6.42 6.34
CA GLU A 39 -35.53 5.86 6.94
C GLU A 39 -35.71 6.27 8.41
N LEU A 40 -34.61 6.39 9.17
CA LEU A 40 -34.64 6.90 10.54
C LEU A 40 -34.99 8.39 10.61
N GLU A 41 -34.52 9.19 9.65
CA GLU A 41 -34.95 10.59 9.52
C GLU A 41 -36.45 10.71 9.23
N LYS A 42 -36.99 9.86 8.35
CA LYS A 42 -38.44 9.80 8.11
C LYS A 42 -39.20 9.35 9.36
N ALA A 43 -38.67 8.38 10.11
CA ALA A 43 -39.27 7.91 11.37
C ALA A 43 -39.28 9.01 12.44
N LYS A 44 -38.17 9.75 12.58
CA LYS A 44 -38.08 10.95 13.43
C LYS A 44 -39.10 11.99 13.02
N GLY A 45 -39.24 12.24 11.72
CA GLY A 45 -40.28 13.11 11.15
C GLY A 45 -41.68 12.71 11.58
N ARG A 46 -42.05 11.44 11.42
CA ARG A 46 -43.36 10.92 11.87
C ARG A 46 -43.55 11.05 13.39
N ALA A 47 -42.51 10.77 14.18
CA ALA A 47 -42.55 10.88 15.63
C ALA A 47 -42.72 12.34 16.11
N MET A 48 -42.15 13.33 15.40
CA MET A 48 -42.37 14.75 15.70
C MET A 48 -43.84 15.17 15.55
N PHE A 49 -44.60 14.50 14.68
CA PHE A 49 -46.05 14.71 14.53
C PHE A 49 -46.89 13.76 15.41
N GLY A 50 -46.31 13.23 16.50
CA GLY A 50 -47.01 12.39 17.47
C GLY A 50 -47.23 10.94 17.03
N ARG A 51 -46.69 10.51 15.89
CA ARG A 51 -46.74 9.11 15.43
C ARG A 51 -45.43 8.39 15.75
N GLY A 52 -45.29 7.96 16.99
CA GLY A 52 -44.18 7.13 17.47
C GLY A 52 -43.34 7.79 18.57
N ASP A 53 -42.26 7.12 18.95
CA ASP A 53 -41.34 7.56 20.00
C ASP A 53 -40.21 8.43 19.42
N LEU A 54 -40.26 9.73 19.71
CA LEU A 54 -39.27 10.71 19.24
C LEU A 54 -37.90 10.51 19.91
N ALA A 55 -37.86 10.07 21.16
CA ALA A 55 -36.61 9.83 21.88
C ALA A 55 -35.89 8.62 21.28
N ALA A 56 -36.61 7.51 21.08
CA ALA A 56 -36.06 6.32 20.42
C ALA A 56 -35.59 6.62 18.99
N ALA A 57 -36.34 7.40 18.21
CA ALA A 57 -35.95 7.79 16.85
C ALA A 57 -34.67 8.65 16.82
N ARG A 58 -34.48 9.54 17.79
CA ARG A 58 -33.25 10.35 17.92
C ARG A 58 -32.04 9.51 18.29
N ILE A 59 -32.19 8.56 19.20
CA ILE A 59 -31.13 7.64 19.59
C ILE A 59 -30.69 6.80 18.39
N ALA A 60 -31.64 6.16 17.70
CA ALA A 60 -31.35 5.33 16.53
C ALA A 60 -30.68 6.13 15.40
N LEU A 61 -31.08 7.39 15.19
CA LEU A 61 -30.44 8.26 14.21
C LEU A 61 -29.00 8.65 14.60
N SER A 62 -28.76 8.91 15.89
CA SER A 62 -27.42 9.17 16.43
C SER A 62 -26.50 7.97 16.23
N GLU A 63 -26.98 6.77 16.55
CA GLU A 63 -26.26 5.51 16.33
C GLU A 63 -25.95 5.29 14.84
N ALA A 64 -26.92 5.53 13.95
CA ALA A 64 -26.71 5.42 12.52
C ALA A 64 -25.65 6.42 12.00
N ASN A 65 -25.63 7.65 12.53
CA ASN A 65 -24.60 8.62 12.20
C ASN A 65 -23.20 8.17 12.67
N ALA A 66 -23.10 7.61 13.87
CA ALA A 66 -21.84 7.08 14.39
C ALA A 66 -21.31 5.91 13.53
N VAL A 67 -22.20 5.03 13.06
CA VAL A 67 -21.85 3.93 12.16
C VAL A 67 -21.35 4.44 10.80
N VAL A 68 -22.03 5.43 10.21
CA VAL A 68 -21.59 6.05 8.94
C VAL A 68 -20.20 6.66 9.09
N ALA A 69 -19.98 7.46 10.16
CA ALA A 69 -18.68 8.08 10.40
C ALA A 69 -17.56 7.05 10.59
N LEU A 70 -17.84 5.92 11.27
CA LEU A 70 -16.89 4.84 11.43
C LEU A 70 -16.52 4.19 10.08
N LEU A 71 -17.52 3.92 9.23
CA LEU A 71 -17.31 3.33 7.91
C LEU A 71 -16.53 4.27 6.99
N GLU A 72 -16.82 5.57 6.99
CA GLU A 72 -16.08 6.58 6.23
C GLU A 72 -14.61 6.63 6.64
N LYS A 73 -14.33 6.69 7.95
CA LYS A 73 -12.96 6.67 8.48
C LYS A 73 -12.21 5.38 8.10
N THR A 74 -12.91 4.25 8.12
CA THR A 74 -12.31 2.96 7.77
C THR A 74 -11.98 2.89 6.28
N ARG A 75 -12.83 3.47 5.43
CA ARG A 75 -12.60 3.58 3.99
C ARG A 75 -11.44 4.52 3.65
N GLU A 76 -11.31 5.63 4.35
CA GLU A 76 -10.18 6.55 4.18
C GLU A 76 -8.84 5.85 4.50
N ALA A 77 -8.76 5.17 5.65
CA ALA A 77 -7.58 4.38 6.01
C ALA A 77 -7.28 3.25 5.00
N ALA A 78 -8.32 2.67 4.38
CA ALA A 78 -8.16 1.65 3.34
C ALA A 78 -7.59 2.26 2.03
N ASN A 79 -8.04 3.45 1.65
CA ASN A 79 -7.53 4.17 0.48
C ASN A 79 -6.06 4.59 0.65
N GLU A 80 -5.70 5.09 1.83
CA GLU A 80 -4.30 5.42 2.14
C GLU A 80 -3.38 4.21 2.00
N ARG A 81 -3.78 3.06 2.56
CA ARG A 81 -3.02 1.81 2.44
C ARG A 81 -2.94 1.29 1.00
N ARG A 82 -4.02 1.43 0.24
CA ARG A 82 -4.03 1.09 -1.19
C ARG A 82 -3.04 1.95 -1.96
N ALA A 83 -3.01 3.26 -1.72
CA ALA A 83 -2.09 4.17 -2.39
C ALA A 83 -0.62 3.84 -2.05
N ALA A 84 -0.34 3.52 -0.78
CA ALA A 84 0.98 3.07 -0.34
C ALA A 84 1.40 1.77 -1.05
N ALA A 85 0.53 0.76 -1.09
CA ALA A 85 0.80 -0.49 -1.80
C ALA A 85 1.04 -0.27 -3.30
N GLN A 86 0.28 0.63 -3.93
CA GLN A 86 0.51 1.01 -5.32
C GLN A 86 1.85 1.70 -5.53
N SER A 87 2.31 2.52 -4.58
CA SER A 87 3.61 3.20 -4.68
C SER A 87 4.80 2.25 -4.48
N GLU A 88 4.65 1.23 -3.64
CA GLU A 88 5.67 0.17 -3.45
C GLU A 88 5.72 -0.77 -4.67
N ASP A 89 4.58 -1.12 -5.25
CA ASP A 89 4.49 -1.87 -6.52
C ASP A 89 4.97 -1.05 -7.74
N CYS A 90 5.05 0.29 -7.62
CA CYS A 90 5.45 1.21 -8.71
C CYS A 90 6.97 1.42 -8.80
N VAL A 91 7.77 0.92 -7.84
CA VAL A 91 9.20 0.76 -8.11
C VAL A 91 9.30 -0.26 -9.22
N ASP A 92 9.66 0.19 -10.43
CA ASP A 92 9.81 -0.70 -11.57
C ASP A 92 10.98 -1.66 -11.32
N ILE A 93 10.66 -2.81 -10.71
CA ILE A 93 11.62 -3.84 -10.34
C ILE A 93 12.37 -4.33 -11.59
N ALA A 94 11.73 -4.30 -12.77
CA ALA A 94 12.38 -4.67 -14.02
C ALA A 94 13.43 -3.62 -14.42
N ALA A 95 13.09 -2.33 -14.37
CA ALA A 95 14.05 -1.25 -14.61
C ALA A 95 15.22 -1.29 -13.61
N LEU A 96 14.94 -1.52 -12.33
CA LEU A 96 15.99 -1.66 -11.30
C LEU A 96 16.88 -2.89 -11.55
N ALA A 97 16.29 -4.03 -11.96
CA ALA A 97 17.05 -5.23 -12.28
C ALA A 97 17.93 -5.03 -13.53
N ASP A 98 17.44 -4.30 -14.53
CA ASP A 98 18.21 -3.96 -15.72
C ASP A 98 19.35 -2.99 -15.39
N GLU A 99 19.13 -2.00 -14.53
CA GLU A 99 20.18 -1.10 -14.02
C GLU A 99 21.25 -1.88 -13.24
N ILE A 100 20.85 -2.78 -12.34
CA ILE A 100 21.79 -3.64 -11.60
C ILE A 100 22.60 -4.50 -12.57
N ARG A 101 21.97 -5.06 -13.61
CA ARG A 101 22.66 -5.87 -14.63
C ARG A 101 23.66 -5.05 -15.43
N ALA A 102 23.30 -3.82 -15.83
CA ALA A 102 24.18 -2.91 -16.54
C ALA A 102 25.39 -2.49 -15.67
N ASN A 103 25.14 -2.19 -14.40
CA ASN A 103 26.20 -1.86 -13.44
C ASN A 103 27.15 -3.04 -13.20
N ALA A 104 26.63 -4.26 -13.07
CA ALA A 104 27.43 -5.47 -12.93
C ALA A 104 28.32 -5.72 -14.17
N ALA A 105 27.78 -5.54 -15.37
CA ALA A 105 28.55 -5.66 -16.62
C ALA A 105 29.68 -4.62 -16.70
N SER A 106 29.39 -3.37 -16.34
CA SER A 106 30.40 -2.30 -16.29
C SER A 106 31.50 -2.56 -15.25
N LEU A 107 31.14 -3.15 -14.10
CA LEU A 107 32.10 -3.51 -13.06
C LEU A 107 33.02 -4.64 -13.54
N ASP A 108 32.45 -5.67 -14.19
CA ASP A 108 33.22 -6.79 -14.72
C ASP A 108 34.23 -6.35 -15.78
N GLU A 109 33.83 -5.47 -16.70
CA GLU A 109 34.74 -4.90 -17.70
C GLU A 109 35.90 -4.11 -17.06
N ARG A 110 35.60 -3.27 -16.07
CA ARG A 110 36.61 -2.55 -15.30
C ARG A 110 37.56 -3.51 -14.59
N TRP A 111 37.04 -4.62 -14.07
CA TRP A 111 37.85 -5.61 -13.38
C TRP A 111 38.79 -6.37 -14.31
N ARG A 112 38.31 -6.76 -15.50
CA ARG A 112 39.16 -7.36 -16.54
C ARG A 112 40.28 -6.42 -16.97
N MET A 113 39.98 -5.13 -17.12
CA MET A 113 40.97 -4.12 -17.48
C MET A 113 42.04 -3.95 -16.40
N ALA A 114 41.62 -3.83 -15.13
CA ALA A 114 42.53 -3.77 -13.99
C ALA A 114 43.42 -5.02 -13.90
N HIS A 115 42.83 -6.21 -14.08
CA HIS A 115 43.57 -7.46 -14.09
C HIS A 115 44.61 -7.49 -15.23
N TRP A 116 44.23 -7.10 -16.43
CA TRP A 116 45.15 -7.02 -17.56
C TRP A 116 46.33 -6.07 -17.29
N LEU A 117 46.08 -4.90 -16.72
CA LEU A 117 47.13 -3.95 -16.34
C LEU A 117 48.08 -4.53 -15.28
N VAL A 118 47.55 -5.25 -14.29
CA VAL A 118 48.37 -5.92 -13.26
C VAL A 118 49.28 -6.97 -13.90
N GLU A 119 48.78 -7.77 -14.84
CA GLU A 119 49.61 -8.76 -15.53
C GLU A 119 50.68 -8.10 -16.41
N GLN A 120 50.37 -6.99 -17.07
CA GLN A 120 51.38 -6.21 -17.82
C GLN A 120 52.50 -5.71 -16.90
N LEU A 121 52.15 -5.16 -15.73
CA LEU A 121 53.14 -4.70 -14.76
C LEU A 121 54.00 -5.84 -14.21
N ARG A 122 53.40 -7.02 -13.95
CA ARG A 122 54.15 -8.22 -13.55
C ARG A 122 55.16 -8.62 -14.61
N GLN A 123 54.76 -8.68 -15.88
CA GLN A 123 55.66 -9.03 -16.97
C GLN A 123 56.82 -8.03 -17.09
N GLN A 124 56.53 -6.73 -17.01
CA GLN A 124 57.57 -5.70 -17.05
C GLN A 124 58.58 -5.81 -15.90
N LEU A 125 58.12 -6.17 -14.70
CA LEU A 125 59.00 -6.43 -13.56
C LEU A 125 59.89 -7.65 -13.81
N PHE A 126 59.32 -8.75 -14.30
CA PHE A 126 60.10 -9.95 -14.64
C PHE A 126 61.16 -9.66 -15.71
N ASP A 127 60.82 -8.91 -16.76
CA ASP A 127 61.75 -8.56 -17.83
C ASP A 127 62.89 -7.66 -17.29
N ALA A 128 62.56 -6.70 -16.42
CA ALA A 128 63.54 -5.81 -15.81
C ALA A 128 64.52 -6.55 -14.88
N ASP A 129 64.03 -7.53 -14.12
CA ASP A 129 64.88 -8.38 -13.27
C ASP A 129 65.80 -9.28 -14.10
N ALA A 130 65.30 -9.84 -15.22
CA ALA A 130 66.10 -10.64 -16.14
C ALA A 130 67.25 -9.81 -16.76
N LEU A 131 66.99 -8.55 -17.12
CA LEU A 131 68.01 -7.62 -17.64
C LEU A 131 69.03 -7.18 -16.59
N ARG A 132 68.69 -7.17 -15.29
CA ARG A 132 69.64 -6.88 -14.20
C ARG A 132 70.54 -8.06 -13.84
N GLY A 133 70.12 -9.29 -14.14
CA GLY A 133 70.87 -10.51 -13.83
C GLY A 133 71.82 -10.99 -14.94
N ALA A 134 71.75 -10.39 -16.14
CA ALA A 134 72.64 -10.65 -17.29
C ALA A 134 73.84 -9.68 -17.30
#